data_AF-A0A538C9Q9-F1
#
_entry.id   AF-A0A538C9Q9-F1
#
_cell.length_a   1.000
_cell.length_b   1.000
_cell.length_c   1.000
_cell.angle_alpha   90.00
_cell.angle_beta   90.00
_cell.angle_gamma   90.00
#
_symmetry.space_group_name_H-M   'P 1'
#
loop_
_entity.id
_entity.type
_entity.pdbx_description
1 polymer ?
#
loop_
_entity_poly.entity_id
_entity_poly.type
_entity_poly.pdbx_seq_one_letter_code
_entity_poly.pdbx_strand_id
1 'polypeptide(L)'
;MPPARRIILAAVMAMSLGLSAVVVMEGFSAEAPVKLIETAAVIVVFAGALGAAMILVGLRMADWQEPEDEAEFERVVQRAERLAREGTYAEPDESEFMDLDPYDDHDFEELVRDALDDLPDLLKPLIENHNVAVVISDGGRRRRAYGLYHGDGATRDEVPDRIVIYRDTLRRDFGHDAELLRQQVTITVRHELAHHIGFDELGVRGLGL
;
A
#
# COMPACT_ATOMS: atom_id res chain seq x y z
N MET A 1 -21.22 -47.02 -33.90
CA MET A 1 -22.38 -46.11 -34.03
C MET A 1 -22.65 -45.51 -32.66
N PRO A 2 -22.84 -44.17 -32.53
CA PRO A 2 -23.18 -43.58 -31.24
C PRO A 2 -24.51 -44.15 -30.73
N PRO A 3 -24.66 -44.41 -29.42
CA PRO A 3 -25.91 -44.94 -28.86
C PRO A 3 -27.05 -43.94 -29.08
N ALA A 4 -28.23 -44.43 -29.47
CA ALA A 4 -29.41 -43.61 -29.78
C ALA A 4 -29.72 -42.54 -28.72
N ARG A 5 -29.46 -42.85 -27.44
CA ARG A 5 -29.59 -41.94 -26.30
C ARG A 5 -28.76 -40.66 -26.43
N ARG A 6 -27.54 -40.73 -26.97
CA ARG A 6 -26.66 -39.55 -27.16
C ARG A 6 -27.16 -38.66 -28.31
N ILE A 7 -27.69 -39.26 -29.36
CA ILE A 7 -28.25 -38.54 -30.51
C ILE A 7 -29.48 -37.74 -30.09
N ILE A 8 -30.40 -38.39 -29.35
CA ILE A 8 -31.62 -37.73 -28.83
C ILE A 8 -31.24 -36.58 -27.90
N LEU A 9 -30.28 -36.80 -27.00
CA LEU A 9 -29.84 -35.76 -26.06
C LEU A 9 -29.22 -34.55 -26.78
N ALA A 10 -28.38 -34.78 -27.78
CA ALA A 10 -27.79 -33.70 -28.58
C ALA A 10 -28.85 -32.90 -29.35
N ALA A 11 -29.85 -33.59 -29.94
CA ALA A 11 -30.94 -32.94 -30.65
C ALA A 11 -31.79 -32.06 -29.72
N VAL A 12 -32.13 -32.56 -28.53
CA VAL A 12 -32.88 -31.78 -27.52
C VAL A 12 -32.09 -30.57 -27.07
N MET A 13 -30.79 -30.70 -26.79
CA MET A 13 -29.94 -29.57 -26.39
C MET A 13 -29.84 -28.51 -27.49
N ALA A 14 -29.62 -28.92 -28.75
CA ALA A 14 -29.55 -28.00 -29.88
C ALA A 14 -30.88 -27.25 -30.09
N MET A 15 -32.00 -27.95 -29.97
CA MET A 15 -33.33 -27.36 -30.08
C MET A 15 -33.61 -26.38 -28.93
N SER A 16 -33.28 -26.75 -27.69
CA SER A 16 -33.46 -25.89 -26.51
C SER A 16 -32.59 -24.63 -26.58
N LEU A 17 -31.35 -24.73 -27.07
CA LEU A 17 -30.49 -23.58 -27.31
C LEU A 17 -31.05 -22.66 -28.39
N GLY A 18 -31.52 -23.22 -29.50
CA GLY A 18 -32.14 -22.44 -30.58
C GLY A 18 -33.39 -21.68 -30.11
N LEU A 19 -34.30 -22.34 -29.41
CA LEU A 19 -35.50 -21.72 -28.86
C LEU A 19 -35.16 -20.65 -27.81
N SER A 20 -34.19 -20.92 -26.94
CA SER A 20 -33.76 -19.93 -25.93
C SER A 20 -33.17 -18.67 -26.59
N ALA A 21 -32.43 -18.81 -27.71
CA ALA A 21 -31.88 -17.68 -28.44
C ALA A 21 -32.99 -16.82 -29.09
N VAL A 22 -34.01 -17.45 -29.67
CA VAL A 22 -35.18 -16.73 -30.21
C VAL A 22 -35.90 -15.95 -29.11
N VAL A 23 -36.14 -16.57 -27.95
CA VAL A 23 -36.77 -15.90 -26.79
C VAL A 23 -35.96 -14.68 -26.33
N VAL A 24 -34.63 -14.76 -26.34
CA VAL A 24 -33.76 -13.63 -25.97
C VAL A 24 -33.83 -12.48 -26.98
N MET A 25 -33.94 -12.79 -28.28
CA MET A 25 -33.95 -11.77 -29.35
C MET A 25 -35.34 -11.14 -29.55
N GLU A 26 -36.40 -11.94 -29.50
CA GLU A 26 -37.75 -11.55 -29.92
C GLU A 26 -38.75 -11.52 -28.76
N GLY A 27 -38.38 -12.04 -27.59
CA GLY A 27 -39.27 -12.23 -26.44
C GLY A 27 -40.07 -13.54 -26.52
N PHE A 28 -40.95 -13.75 -25.56
CA PHE A 28 -41.82 -14.94 -25.53
C PHE A 28 -42.98 -14.81 -26.52
N SER A 29 -43.35 -15.92 -27.15
CA SER A 29 -44.55 -15.99 -27.97
C SER A 29 -45.83 -15.71 -27.16
N ALA A 30 -46.80 -15.07 -27.81
CA ALA A 30 -48.13 -14.82 -27.24
C ALA A 30 -49.02 -16.08 -27.20
N GLU A 31 -48.68 -17.08 -28.01
CA GLU A 31 -49.41 -18.34 -28.08
C GLU A 31 -49.06 -19.22 -26.87
N ALA A 32 -50.07 -19.50 -26.03
CA ALA A 32 -49.91 -20.30 -24.82
C ALA A 32 -49.15 -21.65 -25.01
N PRO A 33 -49.43 -22.47 -26.05
CA PRO A 33 -48.70 -23.72 -26.22
C PRO A 33 -47.22 -23.51 -26.60
N VAL A 34 -46.92 -22.47 -27.38
CA VAL A 34 -45.56 -22.15 -27.83
C VAL A 34 -44.74 -21.60 -26.67
N LYS A 35 -45.32 -20.69 -25.88
CA LYS A 35 -44.69 -20.11 -24.70
C LYS A 35 -44.28 -21.17 -23.67
N LEU A 36 -45.08 -22.24 -23.52
CA LEU A 36 -44.77 -23.34 -22.60
C LEU A 36 -43.51 -24.10 -23.07
N ILE A 37 -43.39 -24.36 -24.37
CA ILE A 37 -42.22 -25.04 -24.98
C ILE A 37 -40.97 -24.17 -24.85
N GLU A 38 -41.09 -22.87 -25.14
CA GLU A 38 -40.01 -21.87 -24.97
C GLU A 38 -39.53 -21.81 -23.52
N THR A 39 -40.46 -21.77 -22.56
CA THR A 39 -40.13 -21.76 -21.13
C THR A 39 -39.37 -23.03 -20.72
N ALA A 40 -39.82 -24.20 -21.19
CA ALA A 40 -39.13 -25.45 -20.93
C ALA A 40 -37.71 -25.48 -21.54
N ALA A 41 -37.55 -24.94 -22.76
CA ALA A 41 -36.24 -24.82 -23.40
C ALA A 41 -35.28 -23.95 -22.59
N VAL A 42 -35.73 -22.79 -22.11
CA VAL A 42 -34.93 -21.87 -21.29
C VAL A 42 -34.51 -22.54 -19.97
N ILE A 43 -35.41 -23.25 -19.30
CA ILE A 43 -35.10 -23.99 -18.06
C ILE A 43 -34.01 -25.04 -18.31
N VAL A 44 -34.09 -25.78 -19.41
CA VAL A 44 -33.09 -26.81 -19.77
C VAL A 44 -31.72 -26.17 -20.01
N VAL A 45 -31.65 -25.05 -20.73
CA VAL A 45 -30.38 -24.34 -20.97
C VAL A 45 -29.80 -23.80 -19.66
N PHE A 46 -30.63 -23.20 -18.82
CA PHE A 46 -30.21 -22.67 -17.52
C PHE A 46 -29.66 -23.77 -16.60
N ALA A 47 -30.36 -24.90 -16.47
CA ALA A 47 -29.91 -26.03 -15.67
C ALA A 47 -28.58 -26.62 -16.18
N GLY A 48 -28.41 -26.70 -17.50
CA GLY A 48 -27.15 -27.12 -18.13
C GLY A 48 -25.99 -26.17 -17.82
N ALA A 49 -26.22 -24.86 -17.92
CA ALA A 49 -25.22 -23.83 -17.60
C ALA A 49 -24.82 -23.87 -16.13
N LEU A 50 -25.78 -24.02 -15.21
CA LEU A 50 -25.53 -24.13 -13.77
C LEU A 50 -24.72 -25.40 -13.45
N GLY A 51 -25.03 -26.53 -14.08
CA GLY A 51 -24.25 -27.76 -13.97
C GLY A 51 -22.80 -27.60 -14.45
N ALA A 52 -22.59 -26.95 -15.60
CA ALA A 52 -21.26 -26.67 -16.13
C ALA A 52 -20.46 -25.74 -15.21
N ALA A 53 -21.08 -24.72 -14.63
CA ALA A 53 -20.45 -23.82 -13.66
C ALA A 53 -20.02 -24.58 -12.39
N MET A 54 -20.87 -25.45 -11.84
CA MET A 54 -20.50 -26.29 -10.69
C MET A 54 -19.33 -27.23 -11.00
N ILE A 55 -19.30 -27.84 -12.20
CA ILE A 55 -18.16 -28.67 -12.64
C ILE A 55 -16.90 -27.82 -12.73
N LEU A 56 -16.97 -26.62 -13.30
CA LEU A 56 -15.81 -25.73 -13.43
C LEU A 56 -15.27 -25.29 -12.07
N VAL A 57 -16.16 -24.96 -11.13
CA VAL A 57 -15.78 -24.65 -9.74
C VAL A 57 -15.16 -25.89 -9.07
N GLY A 58 -15.76 -27.06 -9.23
CA GLY A 58 -15.23 -28.32 -8.69
C GLY A 58 -13.85 -28.67 -9.25
N LEU A 59 -13.64 -28.50 -10.56
CA LEU A 59 -12.33 -28.69 -11.20
C LEU A 59 -11.32 -27.63 -10.74
N ARG A 60 -11.73 -26.39 -10.52
CA ARG A 60 -10.87 -25.33 -9.99
C ARG A 60 -10.48 -25.55 -8.53
N MET A 61 -11.36 -26.19 -7.76
CA MET A 61 -11.12 -26.61 -6.37
C MET A 61 -10.47 -28.00 -6.30
N ALA A 62 -10.24 -28.71 -7.41
CA ALA A 62 -9.64 -30.04 -7.38
C ALA A 62 -8.14 -30.02 -7.01
N ASP A 63 -7.50 -28.86 -7.17
CA ASP A 63 -6.09 -28.61 -6.82
C ASP A 63 -5.93 -28.04 -5.40
N TRP A 64 -6.99 -28.12 -4.58
CA TRP A 64 -6.92 -27.72 -3.17
C TRP A 64 -6.11 -28.77 -2.40
N GLN A 65 -4.82 -28.49 -2.19
CA GLN A 65 -3.99 -29.27 -1.28
C GLN A 65 -4.34 -28.89 0.17
N GLU A 66 -4.46 -29.89 1.05
CA GLU A 66 -4.51 -29.66 2.50
C GLU A 66 -3.29 -28.80 2.92
N PRO A 67 -3.45 -27.87 3.90
CA PRO A 67 -2.33 -27.08 4.41
C PRO A 67 -1.22 -27.99 4.94
N GLU A 68 0.02 -27.50 4.89
CA GLU A 68 1.26 -28.27 5.13
C GLU A 68 1.13 -29.29 6.26
N ASP A 69 1.56 -30.52 5.95
CA ASP A 69 1.60 -31.67 6.86
C ASP A 69 2.13 -31.22 8.24
N GLU A 70 1.42 -31.56 9.32
CA GLU A 70 1.77 -31.18 10.70
C GLU A 70 3.25 -31.47 11.01
N ALA A 71 3.79 -32.54 10.40
CA ALA A 71 5.18 -32.93 10.51
C ALA A 71 6.19 -31.94 9.88
N GLU A 72 5.78 -31.16 8.88
CA GLU A 72 6.60 -30.08 8.30
C GLU A 72 6.59 -28.84 9.20
N PHE A 73 5.43 -28.45 9.69
CA PHE A 73 5.31 -27.36 10.66
C PHE A 73 6.15 -27.64 11.93
N GLU A 74 6.06 -28.86 12.47
CA GLU A 74 6.82 -29.27 13.64
C GLU A 74 8.35 -29.24 13.37
N ARG A 75 8.78 -29.60 12.15
CA ARG A 75 10.19 -29.47 11.74
C ARG A 75 10.66 -28.03 11.72
N VAL A 76 9.83 -27.09 11.24
CA VAL A 76 10.15 -25.66 11.22
C VAL A 76 10.27 -25.12 12.65
N VAL A 77 9.32 -25.46 13.53
CA VAL A 77 9.33 -25.05 14.94
C VAL A 77 10.57 -25.57 15.67
N GLN A 78 10.89 -26.86 15.55
CA GLN A 78 12.07 -27.45 16.19
C GLN A 78 13.39 -26.85 15.67
N ARG A 79 13.43 -26.42 14.40
CA ARG A 79 14.59 -25.70 13.85
C ARG A 79 14.71 -24.31 14.46
N ALA A 80 13.61 -23.57 14.58
CA ALA A 80 13.59 -22.25 15.17
C ALA A 80 14.00 -22.29 16.66
N GLU A 81 13.46 -23.22 17.45
CA GLU A 81 13.81 -23.39 18.86
C GLU A 81 15.28 -23.75 19.07
N ARG A 82 15.85 -24.56 18.19
CA ARG A 82 17.27 -24.93 18.23
C ARG A 82 18.18 -23.74 17.98
N LEU A 83 17.89 -22.96 16.92
CA LEU A 83 18.64 -21.74 16.62
C LEU A 83 18.55 -20.73 17.76
N ALA A 84 17.36 -20.61 18.37
CA ALA A 84 17.15 -19.78 19.57
C ALA A 84 17.99 -20.24 20.77
N ARG A 85 18.11 -21.56 20.99
CA ARG A 85 18.92 -22.11 22.09
C ARG A 85 20.42 -22.02 21.84
N GLU A 86 20.85 -22.13 20.58
CA GLU A 86 22.26 -22.06 20.19
C GLU A 86 22.82 -20.64 20.29
N GLY A 87 21.97 -19.60 20.42
CA GLY A 87 22.40 -18.22 20.62
C GLY A 87 23.32 -17.72 19.51
N THR A 88 23.15 -18.25 18.29
CA THR A 88 24.03 -17.96 17.14
C THR A 88 23.76 -16.60 16.51
N TYR A 89 22.76 -15.88 16.99
CA TYR A 89 22.57 -14.48 16.70
C TYR A 89 23.50 -13.69 17.62
N ALA A 90 24.43 -12.94 17.03
CA ALA A 90 24.92 -11.77 17.73
C ALA A 90 23.69 -10.89 17.98
N GLU A 91 23.38 -10.57 19.23
CA GLU A 91 22.57 -9.38 19.50
C GLU A 91 23.32 -8.24 18.82
N PRO A 92 22.77 -7.62 17.76
CA PRO A 92 23.40 -6.45 17.19
C PRO A 92 23.53 -5.47 18.35
N ASP A 93 24.74 -4.98 18.60
CA ASP A 93 24.89 -3.80 19.44
C ASP A 93 23.98 -2.73 18.81
N GLU A 94 23.07 -2.14 19.59
CA GLU A 94 22.10 -1.15 19.07
C GLU A 94 22.80 0.01 18.35
N SER A 95 24.11 0.19 18.57
CA SER A 95 24.96 1.13 17.86
C SER A 95 25.41 0.71 16.45
N GLU A 96 25.44 -0.58 16.11
CA GLU A 96 25.93 -1.07 14.80
C GLU A 96 24.89 -0.90 13.67
N PHE A 97 23.65 -0.50 14.00
CA PHE A 97 22.56 -0.26 13.05
C PHE A 97 22.43 1.21 12.59
N MET A 98 23.23 2.16 13.11
CA MET A 98 23.02 3.61 12.91
C MET A 98 24.28 4.45 12.70
N ASP A 99 25.34 3.93 12.10
CA ASP A 99 26.37 4.82 11.52
C ASP A 99 25.94 5.28 10.12
N LEU A 100 24.83 6.03 10.05
CA LEU A 100 24.36 6.66 8.81
C LEU A 100 25.44 7.63 8.32
N ASP A 101 25.96 7.44 7.11
CA ASP A 101 26.96 8.33 6.51
C ASP A 101 26.28 9.61 6.04
N PRO A 102 26.51 10.78 6.68
CA PRO A 102 25.81 11.99 6.30
C PRO A 102 26.12 12.44 4.88
N TYR A 103 27.21 11.97 4.26
CA TYR A 103 27.58 12.30 2.89
C TYR A 103 26.92 11.40 1.83
N ASP A 104 26.39 10.24 2.21
CA ASP A 104 25.53 9.42 1.36
C ASP A 104 24.11 10.02 1.32
N ASP A 105 23.55 10.09 0.12
CA ASP A 105 22.25 10.74 -0.12
C ASP A 105 21.08 9.98 0.50
N HIS A 106 21.14 8.65 0.50
CA HIS A 106 20.12 7.81 1.14
C HIS A 106 20.18 7.96 2.66
N ASP A 107 21.38 7.89 3.23
CA ASP A 107 21.56 8.01 4.68
C ASP A 107 21.18 9.41 5.19
N PHE A 108 21.43 10.46 4.41
CA PHE A 108 20.92 11.80 4.73
C PHE A 108 19.39 11.86 4.69
N GLU A 109 18.74 11.17 3.75
CA GLU A 109 17.27 11.08 3.73
C GLU A 109 16.72 10.37 4.97
N GLU A 110 17.37 9.29 5.43
CA GLU A 110 17.01 8.62 6.69
C GLU A 110 17.21 9.54 7.90
N LEU A 111 18.35 10.25 7.99
CA LEU A 111 18.58 11.25 9.05
C LEU A 111 17.50 12.34 9.07
N VAL A 112 17.00 12.75 7.91
CA VAL A 112 15.87 13.70 7.83
C VAL A 112 14.57 13.05 8.34
N ARG A 113 14.31 11.77 8.02
CA ARG A 113 13.11 11.07 8.53
C ARG A 113 13.16 10.91 10.04
N ASP A 114 14.27 10.45 10.59
CA ASP A 114 14.47 10.32 12.04
C ASP A 114 14.28 11.66 12.74
N ALA A 115 14.79 12.75 12.14
CA ALA A 115 14.60 14.10 12.67
C ALA A 115 13.13 14.56 12.68
N LEU A 116 12.29 14.09 11.74
CA LEU A 116 10.86 14.37 11.69
C LEU A 116 10.07 13.54 12.71
N ASP A 117 10.44 12.28 12.90
CA ASP A 117 9.82 11.39 13.88
C ASP A 117 10.06 11.87 15.32
N ASP A 118 11.20 12.51 15.57
CA ASP A 118 11.58 13.13 16.85
C ASP A 118 10.99 14.53 17.08
N LEU A 119 10.16 15.04 16.16
CA LEU A 119 9.47 16.31 16.41
C LEU A 119 8.58 16.23 17.65
N PRO A 120 8.44 17.32 18.44
CA PRO A 120 7.49 17.36 19.52
C PRO A 120 6.07 17.02 19.05
N ASP A 121 5.32 16.26 19.85
CA ASP A 121 3.95 15.83 19.52
C ASP A 121 3.00 16.99 19.21
N LEU A 122 3.30 18.20 19.70
CA LEU A 122 2.54 19.41 19.39
C LEU A 122 2.67 19.84 17.92
N LEU A 123 3.78 19.51 17.25
CA LEU A 123 4.09 19.94 15.88
C LEU A 123 3.76 18.90 14.82
N LYS A 124 3.76 17.60 15.15
CA LYS A 124 3.39 16.52 14.21
C LYS A 124 2.01 16.74 13.54
N PRO A 125 0.95 17.10 14.29
CA PRO A 125 -0.37 17.37 13.70
C PRO A 125 -0.35 18.55 12.73
N LEU A 126 0.61 19.47 12.84
CA LEU A 126 0.69 20.60 11.91
C LEU A 126 1.17 20.15 10.53
N ILE A 127 2.13 19.22 10.47
CA ILE A 127 2.60 18.66 9.21
C ILE A 127 1.49 17.81 8.58
N GLU A 128 0.88 16.93 9.38
CA GLU A 128 -0.14 15.97 8.91
C GLU A 128 -1.45 16.66 8.48
N ASN A 129 -1.98 17.58 9.28
CA ASN A 129 -3.28 18.18 9.00
C ASN A 129 -3.23 19.32 7.98
N HIS A 130 -2.07 19.98 7.81
CA HIS A 130 -1.91 21.08 6.85
C HIS A 130 -1.26 20.64 5.53
N ASN A 131 -1.13 19.33 5.30
CA ASN A 131 -0.60 18.77 4.06
C ASN A 131 0.78 19.38 3.71
N VAL A 132 1.70 19.41 4.67
CA VAL A 132 3.04 19.99 4.46
C VAL A 132 4.01 18.91 3.98
N ALA A 133 4.58 19.09 2.79
CA ALA A 133 5.61 18.20 2.25
C ALA A 133 7.02 18.62 2.71
N VAL A 134 7.85 17.67 3.12
CA VAL A 134 9.28 17.93 3.37
C VAL A 134 10.07 17.53 2.13
N VAL A 135 10.89 18.44 1.61
CA VAL A 135 11.64 18.26 0.35
C VAL A 135 13.11 18.58 0.57
N ILE A 136 14.01 17.75 0.06
CA ILE A 136 15.45 17.97 0.15
C ILE A 136 15.97 18.67 -1.12
N SER A 137 16.87 19.63 -0.96
CA SER A 137 17.45 20.41 -2.05
C SER A 137 18.90 20.80 -1.75
N ASP A 138 19.70 21.09 -2.78
CA ASP A 138 21.08 21.60 -2.65
C ASP A 138 21.17 23.13 -2.91
N GLY A 139 20.05 23.85 -2.72
CA GLY A 139 19.95 25.29 -2.95
C GLY A 139 20.43 26.18 -1.80
N GLY A 140 20.88 25.61 -0.68
CA GLY A 140 21.09 26.30 0.59
C GLY A 140 22.10 27.40 0.50
N ARG A 141 23.24 27.19 -0.18
CA ARG A 141 24.28 28.23 -0.34
C ARG A 141 23.76 29.50 -1.00
N ARG A 142 22.88 29.37 -2.00
CA ARG A 142 22.28 30.52 -2.70
C ARG A 142 21.26 31.24 -1.82
N ARG A 143 20.53 30.47 -1.00
CA ARG A 143 19.49 30.97 -0.09
C ARG A 143 20.04 31.45 1.25
N ARG A 144 21.29 31.07 1.58
CA ARG A 144 21.96 31.28 2.87
C ARG A 144 21.11 30.77 4.05
N ALA A 145 20.52 29.59 3.88
CA ALA A 145 19.60 29.00 4.86
C ALA A 145 19.78 27.48 4.90
N TYR A 146 19.46 26.87 6.04
CA TYR A 146 19.40 25.41 6.22
C TYR A 146 18.03 24.84 5.88
N GLY A 147 16.98 25.64 6.05
CA GLY A 147 15.60 25.31 5.73
C GLY A 147 14.89 26.49 5.09
N LEU A 148 13.73 26.25 4.48
CA LEU A 148 12.81 27.31 4.08
C LEU A 148 11.39 26.76 3.97
N TYR A 149 10.45 27.38 4.69
CA TYR A 149 9.02 27.19 4.43
C TYR A 149 8.61 27.88 3.12
N HIS A 150 7.86 27.18 2.27
CA HIS A 150 7.34 27.68 1.02
C HIS A 150 5.86 27.31 0.89
N GLY A 151 5.01 28.31 1.08
CA GLY A 151 3.55 28.24 1.03
C GLY A 151 2.97 29.64 1.19
N ASP A 152 1.77 29.88 0.68
CA ASP A 152 1.05 31.15 0.93
C ASP A 152 0.10 31.08 2.13
N GLY A 153 0.03 29.92 2.78
CA GLY A 153 -0.78 29.66 3.97
C GLY A 153 -2.29 29.60 3.72
N ALA A 154 -2.79 29.95 2.53
CA ALA A 154 -4.24 29.96 2.25
C ALA A 154 -4.60 30.35 0.79
N THR A 155 -4.25 29.62 -0.26
CA THR A 155 -5.01 29.83 -1.54
C THR A 155 -5.13 28.72 -2.58
N ARG A 156 -4.49 27.54 -2.45
CA ARG A 156 -4.69 26.46 -3.43
C ARG A 156 -4.67 25.09 -2.78
N ASP A 157 -5.86 24.52 -2.50
CA ASP A 157 -6.06 23.15 -1.99
C ASP A 157 -5.41 22.05 -2.86
N GLU A 158 -4.89 22.40 -4.05
CA GLU A 158 -4.28 21.49 -5.01
C GLU A 158 -2.77 21.26 -4.81
N VAL A 159 -2.06 22.13 -4.06
CA VAL A 159 -0.60 22.03 -3.90
C VAL A 159 -0.22 22.09 -2.42
N PRO A 160 0.42 21.03 -1.87
CA PRO A 160 0.89 21.05 -0.49
C PRO A 160 1.90 22.18 -0.29
N ASP A 161 1.81 22.86 0.86
CA ASP A 161 2.90 23.68 1.35
C ASP A 161 4.14 22.81 1.57
N ARG A 162 5.33 23.41 1.52
CA ARG A 162 6.56 22.62 1.62
C ARG A 162 7.60 23.23 2.54
N ILE A 163 8.29 22.39 3.28
CA ILE A 163 9.53 22.73 3.99
C ILE A 163 10.67 22.20 3.15
N VAL A 164 11.51 23.10 2.64
CA VAL A 164 12.70 22.74 1.88
C VAL A 164 13.88 22.62 2.83
N ILE A 165 14.47 21.44 2.97
CA ILE A 165 15.70 21.18 3.72
C ILE A 165 16.91 21.25 2.78
N TYR A 166 17.88 22.09 3.13
CA TYR A 166 19.06 22.34 2.31
C TYR A 166 20.26 21.49 2.73
N ARG A 167 20.38 20.33 2.09
CA ARG A 167 21.41 19.33 2.33
C ARG A 167 22.83 19.87 2.15
N ASP A 168 23.06 20.66 1.10
CA ASP A 168 24.38 21.23 0.79
C ASP A 168 24.96 22.12 1.91
N THR A 169 24.10 22.85 2.62
CA THR A 169 24.50 23.68 3.76
C THR A 169 24.58 22.90 5.06
N LEU A 170 23.62 22.00 5.30
CA LEU A 170 23.60 21.18 6.51
C LEU A 170 24.79 20.22 6.56
N ARG A 171 25.09 19.51 5.46
CA ARG A 171 26.28 18.65 5.36
C ARG A 171 27.57 19.43 5.53
N ARG A 172 27.65 20.63 4.92
CA ARG A 172 28.86 21.44 5.00
C ARG A 172 29.20 21.83 6.44
N ASP A 173 28.17 22.20 7.21
CA ASP A 173 28.37 22.77 8.55
C ASP A 173 28.30 21.70 9.66
N PHE A 174 27.55 20.60 9.45
CA PHE A 174 27.28 19.57 10.46
C PHE A 174 27.54 18.13 10.03
N GLY A 175 27.84 17.86 8.75
CA GLY A 175 28.01 16.50 8.22
C GLY A 175 29.25 15.74 8.72
N HIS A 176 30.00 16.32 9.66
CA HIS A 176 31.09 15.63 10.36
C HIS A 176 30.59 14.73 11.51
N ASP A 177 29.31 14.83 11.87
CA ASP A 177 28.67 14.06 12.92
C ASP A 177 27.19 13.84 12.54
N ALA A 178 26.79 12.59 12.35
CA ALA A 178 25.46 12.22 11.89
C ALA A 178 24.37 12.63 12.89
N GLU A 179 24.62 12.42 14.18
CA GLU A 179 23.67 12.72 15.25
C GLU A 179 23.53 14.23 15.43
N LEU A 180 24.63 14.98 15.35
CA LEU A 180 24.57 16.45 15.32
C LEU A 180 23.78 16.95 14.10
N LEU A 181 24.03 16.40 12.91
CA LEU A 181 23.32 16.79 11.70
C LEU A 181 21.82 16.54 11.84
N ARG A 182 21.43 15.37 12.36
CA ARG A 182 20.03 15.01 12.65
C ARG A 182 19.36 16.02 13.58
N GLN A 183 20.01 16.36 14.69
CA GLN A 183 19.52 17.38 15.63
C GLN A 183 19.35 18.75 14.95
N GLN A 184 20.28 19.14 14.08
CA GLN A 184 20.18 20.39 13.34
C GLN A 184 19.04 20.39 12.32
N VAL A 185 18.73 19.24 11.70
CA VAL A 185 17.52 19.07 10.87
C VAL A 185 16.27 19.29 11.73
N THR A 186 16.15 18.63 12.89
CA THR A 186 15.01 18.80 13.80
C THR A 186 14.84 20.26 14.21
N ILE A 187 15.93 20.92 14.60
CA ILE A 187 15.93 22.34 14.96
C ILE A 187 15.45 23.18 13.78
N THR A 188 15.97 22.94 12.57
CA THR A 188 15.59 23.68 11.36
C THR A 188 14.10 23.54 11.07
N VAL A 189 13.56 22.31 11.06
CA VAL A 189 12.13 22.06 10.81
C VAL A 189 11.26 22.75 11.86
N ARG A 190 11.64 22.69 13.14
CA ARG A 190 10.93 23.38 14.23
C ARG A 190 10.89 24.90 14.02
N HIS A 191 12.00 25.51 13.62
CA HIS A 191 12.06 26.95 13.34
C HIS A 191 11.14 27.34 12.19
N GLU A 192 11.21 26.61 11.07
CA GLU A 192 10.39 26.91 9.89
C GLU A 192 8.88 26.76 10.18
N LEU A 193 8.48 25.71 10.91
CA LEU A 193 7.08 25.52 11.32
C LEU A 193 6.61 26.61 12.29
N ALA A 194 7.41 26.93 13.32
CA ALA A 194 7.05 27.92 14.32
C ALA A 194 6.91 29.33 13.73
N HIS A 195 7.82 29.72 12.82
CA HIS A 195 7.73 30.99 12.11
C HIS A 195 6.50 31.06 11.23
N HIS A 196 6.16 29.97 10.52
CA HIS A 196 5.00 29.97 9.61
C HIS A 196 3.66 30.19 10.34
N ILE A 197 3.48 29.58 11.51
CA ILE A 197 2.24 29.70 12.30
C ILE A 197 2.19 30.95 13.19
N GLY A 198 3.20 31.84 13.11
CA GLY A 198 3.23 33.12 13.80
C GLY A 198 3.66 33.09 15.27
N PHE A 199 4.30 32.00 15.73
CA PHE A 199 5.01 32.02 17.02
C PHE A 199 6.36 32.71 16.87
N ASP A 200 6.33 34.04 16.75
CA ASP A 200 7.55 34.85 16.75
C ASP A 200 8.05 35.06 18.19
N GLU A 201 9.21 34.47 18.51
CA GLU A 201 10.16 34.75 19.59
C GLU A 201 9.72 35.01 21.06
N LEU A 202 8.45 34.90 21.44
CA LEU A 202 7.97 35.20 22.81
C LEU A 202 7.77 33.98 23.75
N GLY A 203 8.29 32.80 23.43
CA GLY A 203 8.05 31.63 24.29
C GLY A 203 9.10 30.50 24.29
N VAL A 204 10.20 30.61 23.55
CA VAL A 204 11.06 29.42 23.31
C VAL A 204 12.06 29.12 24.44
N ARG A 205 12.14 29.96 25.47
CA ARG A 205 12.95 29.68 26.67
C ARG A 205 12.32 28.67 27.65
N GLY A 206 11.08 28.24 27.42
CA GLY A 206 10.37 27.27 28.29
C GLY A 206 10.37 25.81 27.81
N LEU A 207 10.93 25.53 26.62
CA LEU A 207 10.87 24.21 25.96
C LEU A 207 12.25 23.54 25.79
N GLY A 208 13.27 24.01 26.51
CA GLY A 208 14.59 23.37 26.50
C GLY A 208 15.28 23.38 25.13
N LEU A 209 15.34 24.55 24.48
CA LEU A 209 16.38 24.83 23.49
C LEU A 209 17.69 25.22 24.21
#